data_AF-A0A950WAV2-F1
#
_entry.id   AF-A0A950WAV2-F1
#
_cell.length_a   1.000
_cell.length_b   1.000
_cell.length_c   1.000
_cell.angle_alpha   90.00
_cell.angle_beta   90.00
_cell.angle_gamma   90.00
#
_symmetry.space_group_name_H-M   'P 1'
#
loop_
_entity.id
_entity.type
_entity.pdbx_description
1 polymer ?
#
loop_
_entity_poly.entity_id
_entity_poly.type
_entity_poly.pdbx_seq_one_letter_code
_entity_poly.pdbx_strand_id
1 'polypeptide(L)' 'RRLPINNQMGLGHERFDADYGGWVSDSGFSESNHREFYRRWAELMDAASWRSLGNGKARGPRHA' A
#
# COMPACT_ATOMS: atom_id res chain seq x y z
N ARG A 1 20.54 -10.31 -10.12
CA ARG A 1 19.14 -10.74 -9.86
C ARG A 1 18.25 -9.92 -10.81
N ARG A 2 17.64 -10.52 -11.84
CA ARG A 2 17.03 -9.80 -12.99
C ARG A 2 15.51 -9.96 -13.14
N LEU A 3 14.85 -10.75 -12.28
CA LEU A 3 13.41 -10.99 -12.38
C LEU A 3 12.67 -10.24 -11.26
N PRO A 4 11.67 -9.40 -11.58
CA PRO A 4 10.82 -8.77 -10.58
C PRO A 4 9.93 -9.82 -9.91
N ILE A 5 9.59 -9.60 -8.65
CA ILE A 5 8.63 -10.42 -7.91
C ILE A 5 7.22 -10.02 -8.36
N ASN A 6 6.36 -11.01 -8.59
CA ASN A 6 4.94 -10.76 -8.82
C ASN A 6 4.25 -10.47 -7.49
N ASN A 7 3.68 -9.27 -7.35
CA ASN A 7 2.86 -8.84 -6.21
C ASN A 7 1.48 -8.30 -6.69
N GLN A 8 0.93 -8.87 -7.77
CA GLN A 8 -0.26 -8.35 -8.45
C GLN A 8 -1.57 -9.00 -7.99
N MET A 9 -1.55 -9.94 -7.04
CA MET A 9 -2.79 -10.60 -6.58
C MET A 9 -3.75 -9.59 -5.94
N GLY A 10 -5.01 -9.62 -6.37
CA GLY A 10 -6.06 -8.73 -5.86
C GLY A 10 -5.90 -7.26 -6.26
N LEU A 11 -5.07 -6.93 -7.25
CA LEU A 11 -4.94 -5.58 -7.76
C LEU A 11 -6.27 -5.11 -8.38
N GLY A 12 -6.77 -3.96 -7.92
CA GLY A 12 -8.08 -3.43 -8.34
C GLY A 12 -9.27 -3.88 -7.48
N HIS A 13 -9.06 -4.85 -6.58
CA HIS A 13 -10.08 -5.35 -5.65
C HIS A 13 -9.83 -4.83 -4.22
N GLU A 14 -9.50 -3.54 -4.14
CA GLU A 14 -9.15 -2.86 -2.90
C GLU A 14 -9.98 -1.59 -2.79
N ARG A 15 -10.51 -1.33 -1.60
CA ARG A 15 -11.26 -0.12 -1.30
C ARG A 15 -10.88 0.42 0.07
N PHE A 16 -11.10 1.73 0.27
CA PHE A 16 -11.07 2.27 1.62
C PHE A 16 -12.38 1.90 2.32
N ASP A 17 -12.27 1.35 3.51
CA ASP A 17 -13.39 1.00 4.37
C ASP A 17 -13.33 1.89 5.62
N ALA A 18 -14.38 2.70 5.80
CA ALA A 18 -14.46 3.67 6.87
C ALA A 18 -14.62 3.02 8.24
N ASP A 19 -15.28 1.85 8.30
CA ASP A 19 -15.50 1.13 9.56
C ASP A 19 -14.18 0.55 10.09
N TYR A 20 -13.27 0.20 9.18
CA TYR A 20 -11.91 -0.25 9.51
C TYR A 20 -10.86 0.87 9.50
N GLY A 21 -11.23 2.08 9.07
CA GLY A 21 -10.32 3.23 8.98
C GLY A 21 -9.13 3.00 8.04
N GLY A 22 -9.27 2.16 7.01
CA GLY A 22 -8.13 1.70 6.22
C GLY A 22 -8.50 1.08 4.88
N TRP A 23 -7.48 0.73 4.08
CA TRP A 23 -7.69 -0.02 2.85
C TRP A 23 -7.86 -1.50 3.16
N VAL A 24 -8.90 -2.09 2.58
CA VAL A 24 -9.22 -3.51 2.69
C VAL A 24 -9.31 -4.12 1.30
N SER A 25 -9.01 -5.41 1.20
CA SER A 25 -9.28 -6.19 -0.01
C SER A 25 -10.62 -6.92 0.10
N ASP A 26 -11.21 -7.24 -1.05
CA ASP A 26 -12.48 -7.99 -1.11
C ASP A 26 -12.33 -9.47 -0.70
N SER A 27 -11.09 -9.94 -0.47
CA SER A 27 -10.72 -11.32 -0.16
C SER A 27 -9.69 -11.37 0.97
N GLY A 28 -9.74 -12.43 1.79
CA GLY A 28 -8.69 -12.75 2.77
C GLY A 28 -7.39 -13.25 2.13
N PHE A 29 -7.44 -13.67 0.86
CA PHE A 29 -6.27 -13.97 0.04
C PHE A 29 -6.06 -12.84 -0.97
N SER A 30 -5.10 -11.96 -0.68
CA SER A 30 -4.68 -10.87 -1.56
C SER A 30 -3.24 -10.46 -1.27
N GLU A 31 -2.65 -9.65 -2.14
CA GLU A 31 -1.33 -9.05 -1.93
C GLU A 31 -1.42 -7.53 -1.68
N SER A 32 -2.59 -7.02 -1.28
CA SER A 32 -2.76 -5.60 -0.97
C SER A 32 -1.79 -5.14 0.12
N ASN A 33 -1.71 -5.89 1.22
CA ASN A 33 -0.80 -5.60 2.33
C ASN A 33 0.67 -5.69 1.92
N HIS A 34 1.03 -6.63 1.04
CA HIS A 34 2.41 -6.74 0.52
C HIS A 34 2.78 -5.51 -0.31
N ARG A 35 1.88 -5.03 -1.16
CA ARG A 35 2.10 -3.80 -1.94
C ARG A 35 2.25 -2.57 -1.05
N GLU A 36 1.39 -2.41 -0.05
CA GLU A 36 1.48 -1.28 0.87
C GLU A 36 2.74 -1.34 1.75
N PHE A 37 3.16 -2.53 2.15
CA PHE A 37 4.45 -2.73 2.83
C PHE A 37 5.62 -2.30 1.96
N TYR A 38 5.72 -2.80 0.73
CA TYR A 38 6.84 -2.45 -0.16
C TYR A 38 6.80 -0.99 -0.62
N ARG A 39 5.60 -0.38 -0.73
CA ARG A 39 5.46 1.05 -0.95
C ARG A 39 6.06 1.84 0.21
N ARG A 40 5.67 1.53 1.44
CA ARG A 40 6.21 2.23 2.62
C ARG A 40 7.71 1.98 2.80
N TRP A 41 8.18 0.77 2.51
CA TRP A 41 9.60 0.46 2.49
C TRP A 41 10.35 1.35 1.49
N ALA A 42 9.84 1.51 0.27
CA ALA A 42 10.49 2.36 -0.74
C ALA A 42 10.56 3.83 -0.29
N GLU A 43 9.48 4.36 0.31
CA GLU A 43 9.47 5.71 0.89
C GLU A 43 10.52 5.88 2.00
N LEU A 44 10.69 4.86 2.85
CA LEU A 44 11.67 4.87 3.94
C LEU A 44 13.11 4.81 3.41
N MET A 45 13.35 4.02 2.37
CA MET A 45 14.68 3.88 1.78
C MET A 45 15.11 5.11 0.97
N ASP A 46 14.14 5.88 0.46
CA ASP A 46 14.39 7.12 -0.29
C ASP A 46 14.52 8.35 0.63
N ALA A 47 13.93 8.32 1.83
CA ALA A 47 13.93 9.45 2.74
C ALA A 47 15.29 9.71 3.43
N ALA A 48 15.71 10.98 3.45
CA ALA A 48 16.91 11.42 4.18
C ALA A 48 16.75 11.40 5.72
N SER A 49 15.52 11.50 6.22
CA SER A 49 15.21 11.46 7.64
C SER A 49 13.72 11.19 7.90
N TRP A 50 13.35 10.95 9.15
CA TRP A 50 11.93 10.86 9.54
C TRP A 50 11.14 12.13 9.24
N ARG A 51 11.78 13.31 9.29
CA ARG A 51 11.14 14.61 9.02
C ARG A 51 10.88 14.83 7.53
N SER A 52 11.64 14.19 6.65
CA SER A 52 11.43 14.28 5.19
C SER A 52 10.34 13.33 4.69
N LEU A 53 9.89 12.38 5.51
CA LEU A 53 8.74 11.55 5.18
C LEU A 53 7.47 12.40 5.27
N GLY A 54 6.63 12.37 4.23
CA GLY A 54 5.24 12.78 4.39
C GLY A 54 4.58 11.98 5.53
N ASN A 55 3.51 12.51 6.14
CA ASN A 55 2.83 11.96 7.33
C ASN A 55 2.22 10.55 7.17
N GLY A 56 2.64 9.75 6.17
CA GLY A 56 2.20 8.39 5.96
C GLY A 56 0.69 8.30 5.79
N LYS A 57 0.02 9.38 5.35
CA LYS A 57 -1.43 9.39 5.17
C LYS A 57 -1.75 8.21 4.25
N ALA A 58 -2.48 7.25 4.81
CA ALA A 58 -3.08 6.17 4.04
C ALA A 58 -3.71 6.80 2.80
N ARG A 59 -3.58 6.13 1.65
CA ARG A 59 -4.21 6.56 0.39
C ARG A 59 -5.60 7.11 0.72
N GLY A 60 -5.86 8.39 0.46
CA GLY A 60 -7.21 8.93 0.64
C GLY A 60 -8.20 8.12 -0.19
N PRO A 61 -9.51 8.14 0.14
CA PRO A 61 -10.52 7.50 -0.70
C PRO A 61 -10.35 8.00 -2.13
N ARG A 62 -10.13 7.07 -3.07
CA ARG A 62 -10.13 7.41 -4.49
C ARG A 62 -11.60 7.50 -4.88
N HIS A 63 -12.12 8.72 -5.01
CA HIS A 63 -13.40 8.93 -5.67
C HIS A 63 -13.26 8.45 -7.11
N ALA A 64 -14.12 7.48 -7.50
CA ALA A 64 -14.31 7.10 -8.89
C ALA A 64 -15.05 8.20 -9.64
#